data_AF-A0AB39CWA0-F1
#
_entry.id   AF-A0AB39CWA0-F1
#
_cell.length_a   1.000
_cell.length_b   1.000
_cell.length_c   1.000
_cell.angle_alpha   90.00
_cell.angle_beta   90.00
_cell.angle_gamma   90.00
#
_symmetry.space_group_name_H-M   'P 1'
#
loop_
_entity.id
_entity.type
_entity.pdbx_description
1 polymer ?
#
loop_
_entity_poly.entity_id
_entity_poly.type
_entity_poly.pdbx_seq_one_letter_code
_entity_poly.pdbx_strand_id
1 'polypeptide(L)'
;MSNQLVALPMTPQVFVGEIMEPALDLLPAKMGSIEARVMLLAIALQESGLTHRWQIVDPARPQIKGPARGLLQFEKGGGVKGVLTHPASQDYAADVCLARGVVAAPQQVYDVLDRNDILAVALGRLLLWTDPRRLPAAGDHLGAWNLYQRVWRPGKPHPDKWLGHYRTACGALGAT
;
A
#
# COMPACT_ATOMS: atom_id res chain seq x y z
N MET A 1 9.92 11.12 -17.45
CA MET A 1 9.01 11.91 -16.59
C MET A 1 9.71 12.13 -15.26
N SER A 2 9.76 13.38 -14.78
CA SER A 2 10.45 13.73 -13.54
C SER A 2 9.83 12.96 -12.36
N ASN A 3 10.62 12.19 -11.63
CA ASN A 3 10.19 11.36 -10.49
C ASN A 3 10.05 12.24 -9.24
N GLN A 4 9.21 13.27 -9.31
CA GLN A 4 8.98 14.18 -8.20
C GLN A 4 7.93 13.56 -7.25
N LEU A 5 8.28 13.44 -5.98
CA LEU A 5 7.36 12.94 -4.97
C LEU A 5 6.22 13.93 -4.74
N VAL A 6 5.02 13.40 -4.61
CA VAL A 6 3.84 14.16 -4.19
C VAL A 6 4.09 14.73 -2.78
N ALA A 7 3.69 15.98 -2.53
CA ALA A 7 3.88 16.58 -1.21
C ALA A 7 3.02 15.89 -0.12
N LEU A 8 3.48 15.89 1.13
CA LEU A 8 2.74 15.38 2.29
C LEU A 8 2.34 16.54 3.23
N PRO A 9 1.23 16.44 3.98
CA PRO A 9 0.21 15.40 3.85
C PRO A 9 -0.55 15.53 2.52
N MET A 10 -0.93 14.41 1.91
CA MET A 10 -1.74 14.43 0.67
C MET A 10 -3.18 14.03 0.93
N THR A 11 -4.08 14.52 0.08
CA THR A 11 -5.50 14.14 0.15
C THR A 11 -5.70 12.73 -0.42
N PRO A 12 -6.79 12.03 -0.04
CA PRO A 12 -7.16 10.76 -0.65
C PRO A 12 -7.29 10.84 -2.18
N GLN A 13 -7.83 11.94 -2.72
CA GLN A 13 -8.00 12.14 -4.16
C GLN A 13 -6.65 12.23 -4.88
N VAL A 14 -5.68 12.92 -4.29
CA VAL A 14 -4.31 13.00 -4.83
C VAL A 14 -3.65 11.64 -4.79
N PHE A 15 -3.77 10.89 -3.69
CA PHE A 15 -3.23 9.52 -3.62
C PHE A 15 -3.84 8.61 -4.69
N VAL A 16 -5.16 8.69 -4.92
CA VAL A 16 -5.83 7.89 -5.94
C VAL A 16 -5.29 8.24 -7.34
N GLY A 17 -5.37 9.50 -7.75
CA GLY A 17 -5.04 9.91 -9.11
C GLY A 17 -3.55 9.85 -9.45
N GLU A 18 -2.68 10.30 -8.53
CA GLU A 18 -1.26 10.50 -8.82
C GLU A 18 -0.39 9.29 -8.46
N ILE A 19 -0.90 8.37 -7.64
CA ILE A 19 -0.12 7.25 -7.10
C ILE A 19 -0.80 5.91 -7.35
N MET A 20 -2.07 5.77 -6.97
CA MET A 20 -2.76 4.48 -7.04
C MET A 20 -3.06 4.07 -8.48
N GLU A 21 -3.68 4.93 -9.30
CA GLU A 21 -3.98 4.58 -10.69
C GLU A 21 -2.69 4.27 -11.48
N PRO A 22 -1.63 5.09 -11.43
CA PRO A 22 -0.36 4.74 -12.09
C PRO A 22 0.28 3.45 -11.57
N ALA A 23 0.07 3.08 -10.30
CA ALA A 23 0.55 1.82 -9.75
C ALA A 23 -0.27 0.62 -10.24
N LEU A 24 -1.59 0.78 -10.39
CA LEU A 24 -2.48 -0.26 -10.90
C LEU A 24 -2.30 -0.47 -12.42
N ASP A 25 -1.93 0.57 -13.16
CA ASP A 25 -1.60 0.48 -14.60
C ASP A 25 -0.39 -0.41 -14.88
N LEU A 26 0.48 -0.64 -13.88
CA LEU A 26 1.61 -1.56 -13.98
C LEU A 26 1.23 -3.03 -13.75
N LEU A 27 -0.03 -3.31 -13.43
CA LEU A 27 -0.54 -4.62 -13.09
C LEU A 27 -1.61 -5.09 -14.08
N PRO A 28 -1.90 -6.40 -14.17
CA PRO A 28 -3.01 -6.88 -14.99
C PRO A 28 -4.33 -6.22 -14.60
N ALA A 29 -5.11 -5.78 -15.59
CA ALA A 29 -6.36 -5.03 -15.36
C ALA A 29 -7.34 -5.71 -14.38
N LYS A 30 -7.36 -7.06 -14.35
CA LYS A 30 -8.17 -7.85 -13.39
C LYS A 30 -7.84 -7.59 -11.91
N MET A 31 -6.68 -7.01 -11.62
CA MET A 31 -6.27 -6.67 -10.25
C MET A 31 -6.83 -5.32 -9.81
N GLY A 32 -7.22 -4.44 -10.73
CA GLY A 32 -7.76 -3.11 -10.43
C GLY A 32 -9.28 -3.11 -10.31
N SER A 33 -9.85 -3.85 -9.36
CA SER A 33 -11.28 -3.71 -9.02
C SER A 33 -11.53 -2.51 -8.10
N ILE A 34 -12.78 -2.10 -7.90
CA ILE A 34 -13.11 -1.02 -6.96
C ILE A 34 -12.78 -1.41 -5.51
N GLU A 35 -12.99 -2.67 -5.14
CA GLU A 35 -12.65 -3.22 -3.83
C GLU A 35 -11.14 -3.16 -3.58
N ALA A 36 -10.33 -3.43 -4.62
CA ALA A 36 -8.88 -3.34 -4.52
C ALA A 36 -8.43 -1.90 -4.23
N ARG A 37 -9.04 -0.92 -4.91
CA ARG A 37 -8.77 0.51 -4.69
C ARG A 37 -9.15 0.95 -3.28
N VAL A 38 -10.35 0.56 -2.83
CA VAL A 38 -10.83 0.84 -1.46
C VAL A 38 -9.85 0.26 -0.42
N MET A 39 -9.43 -0.99 -0.59
CA MET A 39 -8.47 -1.63 0.32
C MET A 39 -7.13 -0.88 0.35
N LEU A 40 -6.56 -0.53 -0.81
CA LEU A 40 -5.27 0.15 -0.87
C LEU A 40 -5.30 1.52 -0.18
N LEU A 41 -6.33 2.33 -0.44
CA LEU A 41 -6.46 3.64 0.18
C LEU A 41 -6.77 3.53 1.68
N ALA A 42 -7.67 2.62 2.09
CA ALA A 42 -7.97 2.40 3.50
C ALA A 42 -6.73 1.96 4.28
N ILE A 43 -5.92 1.06 3.73
CA ILE A 43 -4.65 0.62 4.34
C ILE A 43 -3.65 1.77 4.37
N ALA A 44 -3.45 2.52 3.29
CA ALA A 44 -2.52 3.65 3.29
C ALA A 44 -2.90 4.71 4.34
N LEU A 45 -4.19 4.97 4.52
CA LEU A 45 -4.71 5.85 5.58
C LEU A 45 -4.49 5.26 6.97
N GLN A 46 -4.72 3.96 7.16
CA GLN A 46 -4.50 3.27 8.44
C GLN A 46 -3.02 3.26 8.85
N GLU A 47 -2.13 3.07 7.87
CA GLU A 47 -0.69 2.86 8.09
C GLU A 47 0.09 4.18 8.21
N SER A 48 -0.21 5.16 7.36
CA SER A 48 0.55 6.42 7.31
C SER A 48 -0.32 7.67 7.48
N GLY A 49 -1.64 7.54 7.42
CA GLY A 49 -2.54 8.69 7.29
C GLY A 49 -2.29 9.54 6.05
N LEU A 50 -1.50 9.04 5.09
CA LEU A 50 -0.94 9.82 3.98
C LEU A 50 -0.10 11.03 4.43
N THR A 51 0.58 10.89 5.57
CA THR A 51 1.37 11.96 6.20
C THR A 51 2.87 11.67 6.26
N HIS A 52 3.27 10.40 6.16
CA HIS A 52 4.67 9.97 6.26
C HIS A 52 4.97 8.80 5.31
N ARG A 53 6.21 8.73 4.81
CA ARG A 53 6.72 7.64 3.96
C ARG A 53 7.60 6.64 4.71
N TRP A 54 7.62 6.72 6.03
CA TRP A 54 8.29 5.77 6.90
C TRP A 54 7.56 5.74 8.23
N GLN A 55 7.85 4.70 9.01
CA GLN A 55 7.23 4.55 10.32
C GLN A 55 7.80 5.56 11.29
N ILE A 56 6.92 6.32 11.93
CA ILE A 56 7.27 7.20 13.05
C ILE A 56 7.32 6.36 14.32
N VAL A 57 8.52 6.19 14.88
CA VAL A 57 8.73 5.44 16.14
C VAL A 57 8.75 6.34 17.37
N ASP A 58 9.07 7.63 17.17
CA ASP A 58 9.08 8.65 18.21
C ASP A 58 8.48 9.94 17.62
N PRO A 59 7.27 10.34 18.04
CA PRO A 59 6.63 11.56 17.56
C PRO A 59 7.43 12.84 17.82
N ALA A 60 8.28 12.87 18.86
CA ALA A 60 9.14 14.01 19.13
C ALA A 60 10.38 14.06 18.22
N ARG A 61 10.71 12.95 17.54
CA ARG A 61 11.86 12.80 16.64
C ARG A 61 11.45 12.10 15.34
N PRO A 62 10.57 12.71 14.51
CA PRO A 62 10.01 12.08 13.32
C PRO A 62 11.04 11.74 12.22
N GLN A 63 12.24 12.30 12.30
CA GLN A 63 13.38 11.97 11.44
C GLN A 63 13.98 10.59 11.72
N ILE A 64 13.75 10.02 12.91
CA ILE A 64 14.19 8.66 13.24
C ILE A 64 13.19 7.69 12.61
N LYS A 65 13.62 7.05 11.52
CA LYS A 65 12.78 6.13 10.74
C LYS A 65 12.72 4.75 11.41
N GLY A 66 11.52 4.24 11.65
CA GLY A 66 11.30 2.83 12.02
C GLY A 66 11.63 1.83 10.90
N PRO A 67 11.33 0.54 11.07
CA PRO A 67 11.59 -0.50 10.07
C PRO A 67 10.65 -0.49 8.85
N ALA A 68 9.51 0.20 8.87
CA ALA A 68 8.58 0.24 7.74
C ALA A 68 8.78 1.46 6.82
N ARG A 69 8.51 1.28 5.51
CA ARG A 69 8.72 2.26 4.44
C ARG A 69 7.49 2.40 3.52
N GLY A 70 7.39 3.55 2.87
CA GLY A 70 6.30 3.91 1.97
C GLY A 70 4.98 4.20 2.70
N LEU A 71 3.98 4.65 1.93
CA LEU A 71 2.66 5.02 2.45
C LEU A 71 1.86 3.84 3.02
N LEU A 72 2.20 2.61 2.62
CA LEU A 72 1.62 1.37 3.15
C LEU A 72 2.50 0.67 4.21
N GLN A 73 3.58 1.32 4.66
CA GLN A 73 4.44 0.88 5.76
C GLN A 73 4.96 -0.57 5.63
N PHE A 74 5.54 -0.89 4.48
CA PHE A 74 6.15 -2.18 4.22
C PHE A 74 7.46 -2.35 4.99
N GLU A 75 7.63 -3.47 5.68
CA GLU A 75 8.92 -3.91 6.21
C GLU A 75 9.68 -4.79 5.19
N LYS A 76 11.02 -4.70 5.20
CA LYS A 76 11.90 -5.50 4.33
C LYS A 76 11.64 -7.01 4.42
N GLY A 77 11.59 -7.53 5.65
CA GLY A 77 11.43 -8.97 5.90
C GLY A 77 9.98 -9.45 5.83
N GLY A 78 9.03 -8.52 5.89
CA GLY A 78 7.59 -8.78 5.79
C GLY A 78 7.10 -8.62 4.35
N GLY A 79 6.28 -7.59 4.12
CA GLY A 79 5.61 -7.37 2.84
C GLY A 79 6.54 -7.36 1.63
N VAL A 80 7.75 -6.77 1.73
CA VAL A 80 8.69 -6.69 0.60
C VAL A 80 9.18 -8.07 0.18
N LYS A 81 9.71 -8.84 1.13
CA LYS A 81 10.13 -10.22 0.85
C LYS A 81 8.93 -11.06 0.39
N GLY A 82 7.78 -10.92 1.05
CA GLY A 82 6.57 -11.66 0.74
C GLY A 82 6.16 -11.56 -0.72
N VAL A 83 6.03 -10.34 -1.26
CA VAL A 83 5.61 -10.14 -2.66
C VAL A 83 6.66 -10.61 -3.67
N LEU A 84 7.95 -10.47 -3.34
CA LEU A 84 9.06 -10.86 -4.22
C LEU A 84 9.27 -12.37 -4.30
N THR A 85 8.78 -13.15 -3.33
CA THR A 85 9.01 -14.60 -3.27
C THR A 85 7.75 -15.44 -3.36
N HIS A 86 6.56 -14.84 -3.33
CA HIS A 86 5.31 -15.59 -3.36
C HIS A 86 4.96 -16.00 -4.82
N PRO A 87 4.61 -17.28 -5.10
CA PRO A 87 4.37 -17.77 -6.46
C PRO A 87 3.30 -16.97 -7.23
N ALA A 88 2.27 -16.48 -6.56
CA ALA A 88 1.20 -15.71 -7.19
C ALA A 88 1.57 -14.25 -7.54
N SER A 89 2.70 -13.73 -7.05
CA SER A 89 3.07 -12.32 -7.21
C SER A 89 4.50 -12.07 -7.68
N GLN A 90 5.42 -13.02 -7.56
CA GLN A 90 6.85 -12.79 -7.79
C GLN A 90 7.17 -12.25 -9.20
N ASP A 91 6.50 -12.79 -10.24
CA ASP A 91 6.74 -12.37 -11.63
C ASP A 91 6.21 -10.94 -11.85
N TYR A 92 5.00 -10.64 -11.36
CA TYR A 92 4.46 -9.28 -11.40
C TYR A 92 5.28 -8.30 -10.58
N ALA A 93 5.83 -8.73 -9.44
CA ALA A 93 6.70 -7.89 -8.62
C ALA A 93 8.00 -7.58 -9.36
N ALA A 94 8.56 -8.55 -10.09
CA ALA A 94 9.73 -8.35 -10.95
C ALA A 94 9.43 -7.35 -12.09
N ASP A 95 8.29 -7.51 -12.77
CA ASP A 95 7.85 -6.61 -13.85
C ASP A 95 7.66 -5.17 -13.36
N VAL A 96 6.98 -5.00 -12.21
CA VAL A 96 6.81 -3.68 -11.56
C VAL A 96 8.17 -3.10 -11.18
N CYS A 97 9.06 -3.87 -10.58
CA CYS A 97 10.40 -3.39 -10.22
C CYS A 97 11.18 -2.93 -11.46
N LEU A 98 11.15 -3.70 -12.54
CA LEU A 98 11.77 -3.35 -13.82
C LEU A 98 11.19 -2.04 -14.39
N ALA A 99 9.86 -1.92 -14.45
CA ALA A 99 9.18 -0.72 -14.94
C ALA A 99 9.49 0.53 -14.10
N ARG A 100 9.85 0.34 -12.82
CA ARG A 100 10.24 1.42 -11.90
C ARG A 100 11.76 1.62 -11.80
N GLY A 101 12.56 0.88 -12.57
CA GLY A 101 14.02 0.99 -12.58
C GLY A 101 14.67 0.50 -11.27
N VAL A 102 14.08 -0.51 -10.62
CA VAL A 102 14.52 -1.05 -9.34
C VAL A 102 14.88 -2.53 -9.50
N VAL A 103 15.97 -2.97 -8.88
CA VAL A 103 16.31 -4.39 -8.85
C VAL A 103 15.32 -5.11 -7.92
N ALA A 104 14.71 -6.21 -8.39
CA ALA A 104 13.74 -7.02 -7.65
C ALA A 104 14.39 -7.87 -6.53
N ALA A 105 15.05 -7.21 -5.58
CA ALA A 105 15.68 -7.81 -4.41
C ALA A 105 15.19 -7.12 -3.14
N PRO A 106 14.98 -7.83 -2.01
CA PRO A 106 14.31 -7.26 -0.85
C PRO A 106 14.95 -5.97 -0.30
N GLN A 107 16.29 -5.92 -0.25
CA GLN A 107 17.00 -4.73 0.20
C GLN A 107 16.85 -3.56 -0.78
N GLN A 108 17.01 -3.81 -2.08
CA GLN A 108 16.95 -2.78 -3.13
C GLN A 108 15.56 -2.15 -3.25
N VAL A 109 14.52 -2.97 -3.16
CA VAL A 109 13.13 -2.51 -3.11
C VAL A 109 12.89 -1.70 -1.84
N TYR A 110 13.24 -2.24 -0.67
CA TYR A 110 13.02 -1.57 0.61
C TYR A 110 13.68 -0.17 0.67
N ASP A 111 14.90 -0.02 0.14
CA ASP A 111 15.67 1.22 0.15
C ASP A 111 15.08 2.34 -0.73
N VAL A 112 14.08 2.04 -1.55
CA VAL A 112 13.42 3.03 -2.41
C VAL A 112 11.96 3.27 -2.09
N LEU A 113 11.35 2.48 -1.20
CA LEU A 113 9.91 2.58 -0.93
C LEU A 113 9.48 3.91 -0.32
N ASP A 114 10.37 4.63 0.37
CA ASP A 114 10.08 5.97 0.89
C ASP A 114 10.25 7.10 -0.14
N ARG A 115 10.59 6.75 -1.38
CA ARG A 115 10.80 7.69 -2.51
C ARG A 115 10.25 7.16 -3.83
N ASN A 116 9.40 6.15 -3.79
CA ASN A 116 8.74 5.58 -4.96
C ASN A 116 7.34 5.09 -4.55
N ASP A 117 6.41 6.04 -4.37
CA ASP A 117 5.07 5.74 -3.89
C ASP A 117 4.30 4.80 -4.83
N ILE A 118 4.50 4.94 -6.15
CA ILE A 118 3.91 4.05 -7.17
C ILE A 118 4.36 2.60 -6.95
N LEU A 119 5.67 2.37 -6.72
CA LEU A 119 6.17 1.05 -6.38
C LEU A 119 5.55 0.53 -5.07
N ALA A 120 5.48 1.38 -4.03
CA ALA A 120 4.89 0.99 -2.76
C ALA A 120 3.42 0.55 -2.90
N VAL A 121 2.61 1.26 -3.68
CA VAL A 121 1.20 0.90 -3.91
C VAL A 121 1.07 -0.35 -4.76
N ALA A 122 1.87 -0.51 -5.82
CA ALA A 122 1.84 -1.70 -6.66
C ALA A 122 2.20 -2.97 -5.85
N LEU A 123 3.23 -2.89 -5.00
CA LEU A 123 3.56 -3.99 -4.07
C LEU A 123 2.45 -4.21 -3.03
N GLY A 124 1.83 -3.15 -2.53
CA GLY A 124 0.62 -3.24 -1.70
C GLY A 124 -0.48 -4.06 -2.36
N ARG A 125 -0.73 -3.80 -3.65
CA ARG A 125 -1.74 -4.52 -4.41
C ARG A 125 -1.37 -5.98 -4.61
N LEU A 126 -0.12 -6.26 -4.92
CA LEU A 126 0.39 -7.62 -5.05
C LEU A 126 0.31 -8.38 -3.73
N LEU A 127 0.58 -7.74 -2.60
CA LEU A 127 0.44 -8.37 -1.29
C LEU A 127 -1.01 -8.77 -1.02
N LEU A 128 -1.99 -7.91 -1.30
CA LEU A 128 -3.41 -8.30 -1.27
C LEU A 128 -3.73 -9.45 -2.24
N TRP A 129 -3.09 -9.50 -3.42
CA TRP A 129 -3.30 -10.57 -4.42
C TRP A 129 -2.79 -11.94 -3.98
N THR A 130 -1.86 -11.99 -3.01
CA THR A 130 -1.37 -13.27 -2.47
C THR A 130 -2.41 -14.00 -1.61
N ASP A 131 -3.43 -13.30 -1.11
CA ASP A 131 -4.53 -13.94 -0.38
C ASP A 131 -5.50 -14.60 -1.38
N PRO A 132 -5.74 -15.92 -1.30
CA PRO A 132 -6.56 -16.63 -2.28
C PRO A 132 -8.06 -16.37 -2.12
N ARG A 133 -8.48 -15.65 -1.06
CA ARG A 133 -9.88 -15.31 -0.83
C ARG A 133 -10.29 -14.14 -1.71
N ARG A 134 -11.58 -14.05 -2.04
CA ARG A 134 -12.12 -12.88 -2.72
C ARG A 134 -11.92 -11.63 -1.88
N LEU A 135 -11.75 -10.50 -2.55
CA LEU A 135 -11.78 -9.20 -1.87
C LEU A 135 -13.16 -8.99 -1.22
N PRO A 136 -13.20 -8.39 -0.02
CA PRO A 136 -14.44 -7.93 0.59
C PRO A 136 -15.17 -6.98 -0.34
N ALA A 137 -16.51 -7.08 -0.38
CA ALA A 137 -17.32 -6.16 -1.16
C ALA A 137 -17.11 -4.71 -0.71
N ALA A 138 -17.34 -3.75 -1.61
CA ALA A 138 -17.48 -2.35 -1.21
C ALA A 138 -18.58 -2.23 -0.12
N GLY A 139 -18.31 -1.43 0.91
CA GLY A 139 -19.17 -1.28 2.08
C GLY A 139 -18.91 -2.30 3.20
N ASP A 140 -18.24 -3.43 2.95
CA ASP A 140 -17.90 -4.43 3.97
C ASP A 140 -16.62 -4.05 4.73
N HIS A 141 -16.73 -3.08 5.65
CA HIS A 141 -15.58 -2.61 6.43
C HIS A 141 -15.03 -3.69 7.38
N LEU A 142 -15.85 -4.65 7.83
CA LEU A 142 -15.41 -5.72 8.73
C LEU A 142 -14.63 -6.79 7.97
N GLY A 143 -15.10 -7.19 6.80
CA GLY A 143 -14.34 -8.06 5.90
C GLY A 143 -13.03 -7.42 5.47
N ALA A 144 -13.05 -6.12 5.15
CA ALA A 144 -11.86 -5.33 4.82
C ALA A 144 -10.85 -5.31 5.98
N TRP A 145 -11.32 -5.10 7.21
CA TRP A 145 -10.47 -5.18 8.41
C TRP A 145 -9.83 -6.56 8.57
N ASN A 146 -10.63 -7.62 8.40
CA ASN A 146 -10.16 -8.99 8.52
C ASN A 146 -9.13 -9.35 7.45
N LEU A 147 -9.29 -8.85 6.23
CA LEU A 147 -8.29 -8.98 5.16
C LEU A 147 -7.00 -8.24 5.53
N TYR A 148 -7.08 -6.97 5.92
CA TYR A 148 -5.93 -6.17 6.33
C TYR A 148 -5.13 -6.86 7.45
N GLN A 149 -5.78 -7.28 8.54
CA GLN A 149 -5.07 -7.95 9.64
C GLN A 149 -4.38 -9.24 9.21
N ARG A 150 -5.02 -10.05 8.35
CA ARG A 150 -4.46 -11.34 7.89
C ARG A 150 -3.23 -11.15 7.01
N VAL A 151 -3.26 -10.12 6.15
CA VAL A 151 -2.26 -9.90 5.11
C VAL A 151 -1.11 -9.02 5.61
N TRP A 152 -1.41 -7.91 6.30
CA TRP A 152 -0.38 -7.01 6.85
C TRP A 152 0.20 -7.48 8.17
N ARG A 153 -0.58 -8.21 9.00
CA ARG A 153 -0.18 -8.68 10.34
C ARG A 153 0.45 -7.58 11.22
N PRO A 154 -0.20 -6.41 11.33
CA PRO A 154 0.35 -5.26 12.05
C PRO A 154 0.49 -5.54 13.56
N GLY A 155 1.56 -5.04 14.17
CA GLY A 155 1.78 -5.21 15.61
C GLY A 155 0.82 -4.40 16.49
N LYS A 156 0.47 -3.17 16.07
CA LYS A 156 -0.47 -2.28 16.77
C LYS A 156 -1.48 -1.70 15.76
N PRO A 157 -2.56 -2.43 15.45
CA PRO A 157 -3.43 -2.11 14.32
C PRO A 157 -4.35 -0.89 14.49
N HIS A 158 -4.58 -0.39 15.71
CA HIS A 158 -5.49 0.74 16.00
C HIS A 158 -6.91 0.59 15.38
N PRO A 159 -7.69 -0.44 15.77
CA PRO A 159 -9.00 -0.76 15.19
C PRO A 159 -10.00 0.39 15.21
N ASP A 160 -9.97 1.23 16.25
CA ASP A 160 -10.92 2.33 16.43
C ASP A 160 -10.86 3.37 15.29
N LYS A 161 -9.73 3.44 14.58
CA LYS A 161 -9.54 4.35 13.44
C LYS A 161 -10.04 3.76 12.11
N TRP A 162 -10.13 2.44 12.02
CA TRP A 162 -10.33 1.74 10.76
C TRP A 162 -11.62 2.16 10.05
N LEU A 163 -12.74 2.19 10.76
CA LEU A 163 -14.03 2.54 10.17
C LEU A 163 -14.01 3.94 9.55
N GLY A 164 -13.34 4.90 10.20
CA GLY A 164 -13.16 6.24 9.67
C GLY A 164 -12.33 6.23 8.39
N HIS A 165 -11.19 5.54 8.38
CA HIS A 165 -10.33 5.42 7.20
C HIS A 165 -11.00 4.71 6.03
N TYR A 166 -11.75 3.63 6.30
CA TYR A 166 -12.50 2.89 5.30
C TYR A 166 -13.60 3.76 4.66
N ARG A 167 -14.37 4.49 5.48
CA ARG A 167 -15.39 5.42 4.97
C ARG A 167 -14.78 6.53 4.11
N THR A 168 -13.64 7.09 4.52
CA THR A 168 -12.90 8.06 3.71
C THR A 168 -12.48 7.45 2.37
N ALA A 169 -12.01 6.21 2.36
CA ALA A 169 -11.63 5.53 1.12
C ALA A 169 -12.83 5.31 0.18
N CYS A 170 -13.95 4.79 0.70
CA CYS A 170 -15.20 4.65 -0.05
C CYS A 170 -15.68 5.97 -0.63
N GLY A 171 -15.72 7.03 0.18
CA GLY A 171 -16.16 8.36 -0.25
C GLY A 171 -15.26 8.97 -1.33
N ALA A 172 -13.94 8.79 -1.22
CA ALA A 172 -12.99 9.28 -2.22
C ALA A 172 -13.11 8.55 -3.58
N LEU A 173 -13.58 7.30 -3.58
CA LEU A 173 -13.71 6.45 -4.76
C LEU A 173 -15.16 6.34 -5.28
N GLY A 174 -16.13 6.97 -4.62
CA GLY A 174 -17.55 6.83 -4.95
C GLY A 174 -18.07 5.40 -4.78
N ALA A 175 -17.43 4.58 -3.93
CA ALA A 175 -17.83 3.20 -3.69
C ALA A 175 -18.88 3.14 -2.57
N THR A 176 -20.02 2.51 -2.83
CA THR A 176 -21.10 2.29 -1.86
C THR A 176 -21.14 0.84 -1.40
#